data_AF-A0A9D5UD17-F1
#
_entry.id   AF-A0A9D5UD17-F1
#
_cell.length_a   1.000
_cell.length_b   1.000
_cell.length_c   1.000
_cell.angle_alpha   90.00
_cell.angle_beta   90.00
_cell.angle_gamma   90.00
#
_symmetry.space_group_name_H-M   'P 1'
#
loop_
_entity.id
_entity.type
_entity.pdbx_description
1 polymer ?
#
loop_
_entity_poly.entity_id
_entity_poly.type
_entity_poly.pdbx_seq_one_letter_code
_entity_poly.pdbx_strand_id
1 'polypeptide(L)'
;MRLTALLDNITAQGGSGPWTPHQPLTTPLGSSDAAEFDRLLAGILPCRTNDPELWFAEQSTQVEQAKALCQGCPLVAGCLAGAIERQEPWGVWGGEVFVDGAVVARKRGRGRPSKAEVLARQAEEQAARAAAGEPEASVSASSAA
;
A
#
# COMPACT_ATOMS: atom_id res chain seq x y z
N MET A 1 -25.22 33.60 -29.66
CA MET A 1 -25.31 32.73 -28.47
C MET A 1 -25.67 31.30 -28.90
N ARG A 2 -24.69 30.49 -29.28
CA ARG A 2 -24.85 29.04 -29.51
C ARG A 2 -23.62 28.28 -29.00
N LEU A 3 -23.22 28.57 -27.76
CA LEU A 3 -22.09 27.93 -27.07
C LEU A 3 -22.49 26.63 -26.36
N THR A 4 -23.78 26.36 -26.20
CA THR A 4 -24.29 25.17 -25.49
C THR A 4 -24.30 23.90 -26.35
N ALA A 5 -24.37 24.00 -27.68
CA ALA A 5 -24.40 22.83 -28.58
C ALA A 5 -23.02 22.18 -28.80
N LEU A 6 -21.92 22.84 -28.43
CA LEU A 6 -20.57 22.30 -28.63
C LEU A 6 -20.17 21.28 -27.54
N LEU A 7 -20.80 21.34 -26.37
CA LEU A 7 -20.52 20.46 -25.22
C LEU A 7 -21.21 19.09 -25.36
N ASP A 8 -22.38 19.01 -25.99
CA ASP A 8 -23.06 17.73 -26.25
C ASP A 8 -22.30 16.84 -27.25
N ASN A 9 -21.52 17.44 -28.15
CA ASN A 9 -20.72 16.70 -29.13
C ASN A 9 -19.42 16.09 -28.54
N ILE A 10 -18.98 16.56 -27.37
CA ILE A 10 -17.82 16.00 -26.67
C ILE A 10 -18.23 14.73 -25.92
N THR A 11 -19.46 14.69 -25.37
CA THR A 11 -19.98 13.54 -24.62
C THR A 11 -20.54 12.43 -25.52
N ALA A 12 -20.96 12.75 -26.74
CA ALA A 12 -21.51 11.78 -27.69
C ALA A 12 -20.44 10.93 -28.44
N GLN A 13 -19.16 11.26 -28.30
CA GLN A 13 -18.04 10.44 -28.83
C GLN A 13 -17.58 9.34 -27.85
N GLY A 14 -18.35 9.09 -26.77
CA GLY A 14 -18.20 7.92 -25.92
C GLY A 14 -18.65 6.64 -26.63
N GLY A 15 -17.93 6.27 -27.69
CA GLY A 15 -18.19 5.08 -28.46
C GLY A 15 -18.04 3.84 -27.60
N SER A 16 -19.12 3.06 -27.52
CA SER A 16 -19.11 1.63 -27.22
C SER A 16 -18.45 0.86 -28.37
N GLY A 17 -17.25 1.27 -28.76
CA GLY A 17 -16.38 0.48 -29.63
C GLY A 17 -15.84 -0.72 -28.85
N PRO A 18 -15.41 -1.79 -29.54
CA PRO A 18 -14.70 -2.87 -28.87
C PRO A 18 -13.52 -2.29 -28.10
N TRP A 19 -13.36 -2.70 -26.83
CA TRP A 19 -12.20 -2.36 -26.01
C TRP A 19 -10.94 -2.75 -26.78
N THR A 20 -10.34 -1.77 -27.46
CA THR A 20 -9.04 -1.93 -28.08
C THR A 20 -8.05 -1.54 -26.99
N PRO A 21 -7.27 -2.48 -26.44
CA PRO A 21 -6.23 -2.11 -25.50
C PRO A 21 -5.34 -1.08 -26.22
N HIS A 22 -5.09 0.05 -25.58
CA HIS A 22 -4.18 1.07 -26.08
C HIS A 22 -2.89 0.36 -26.50
N GLN A 23 -2.62 0.31 -27.81
CA GLN A 23 -1.34 -0.23 -28.26
C GLN A 23 -0.27 0.70 -27.73
N PRO A 24 0.63 0.25 -26.84
CA PRO A 24 1.74 1.09 -26.44
C PRO A 24 2.59 1.30 -27.70
N LEU A 25 2.94 2.56 -27.96
CA LEU A 25 3.93 2.95 -28.98
C LEU A 25 5.28 2.35 -28.57
N THR A 26 5.45 1.06 -28.80
CA THR A 26 6.67 0.30 -28.58
C THR A 26 7.23 0.03 -29.95
N THR A 27 8.25 0.79 -30.31
CA THR A 27 9.20 0.37 -31.33
C THR A 27 9.62 -1.07 -30.98
N PRO A 28 9.54 -2.05 -31.89
CA PRO A 28 9.83 -3.43 -31.54
C PRO A 28 11.35 -3.56 -31.35
N LEU A 29 11.81 -3.42 -30.11
CA LEU A 29 12.88 -4.28 -29.65
C LEU A 29 12.32 -5.70 -29.74
N GLY A 30 13.06 -6.65 -30.30
CA GLY A 30 12.52 -7.97 -30.61
C GLY A 30 11.88 -8.60 -29.37
N SER A 31 10.81 -9.38 -29.53
CA SER A 31 10.13 -10.07 -28.42
C SER A 31 11.08 -10.90 -27.54
N SER A 32 12.22 -11.32 -28.10
CA SER A 32 13.33 -11.97 -27.41
C SER A 32 14.05 -11.07 -26.40
N ASP A 33 14.23 -9.78 -26.69
CA ASP A 33 14.95 -8.83 -25.82
C ASP A 33 14.16 -8.53 -24.54
N ALA A 34 12.83 -8.43 -24.65
CA ALA A 34 11.95 -8.25 -23.50
C ALA A 34 11.96 -9.47 -22.56
N ALA A 35 11.94 -10.69 -23.13
CA ALA A 35 12.00 -11.93 -22.35
C ALA A 35 13.38 -12.18 -21.71
N GLU A 36 14.46 -11.71 -22.35
CA GLU A 36 15.80 -11.68 -21.77
C GLU A 36 15.85 -10.75 -20.56
N PHE A 37 15.33 -9.53 -20.72
CA PHE A 37 15.29 -8.52 -19.67
C PHE A 37 14.48 -8.97 -18.44
N ASP A 38 13.30 -9.56 -18.64
CA ASP A 38 12.48 -10.07 -17.54
C ASP A 38 13.18 -11.20 -16.77
N ARG A 39 13.89 -12.09 -17.46
CA ARG A 39 14.73 -13.13 -16.82
C ARG A 39 15.87 -12.52 -16.00
N LEU A 40 16.56 -11.50 -16.52
CA LEU A 40 17.64 -10.82 -15.80
C LEU A 40 17.11 -10.13 -14.53
N LEU A 41 15.98 -9.41 -14.64
CA LEU A 41 15.32 -8.80 -13.49
C LEU A 41 14.86 -9.85 -12.48
N ALA A 42 14.29 -10.98 -12.93
CA ALA A 42 13.88 -12.05 -12.05
C ALA A 42 15.03 -12.60 -11.20
N GLY A 43 16.26 -12.60 -11.70
CA GLY A 43 17.45 -13.05 -10.97
C GLY A 43 17.97 -12.09 -9.88
N ILE A 44 17.61 -10.81 -9.92
CA ILE A 44 18.09 -9.80 -8.96
C ILE A 44 17.03 -9.31 -7.98
N LEU A 45 15.76 -9.70 -8.20
CA LEU A 45 14.63 -9.32 -7.35
C LEU A 45 14.36 -10.43 -6.33
N PRO A 46 14.61 -10.20 -5.02
CA PRO A 46 14.46 -11.24 -4.00
C PRO A 46 13.07 -11.90 -3.99
N CYS A 47 12.01 -11.13 -4.24
CA CYS A 47 10.62 -11.62 -4.30
C CYS A 47 10.32 -12.52 -5.51
N ARG A 48 11.21 -12.58 -6.51
CA ARG A 48 11.12 -13.47 -7.67
C ARG A 48 12.04 -14.68 -7.57
N THR A 49 13.11 -14.59 -6.79
CA THR A 49 14.08 -15.70 -6.59
C THR A 49 13.78 -16.58 -5.39
N ASN A 50 12.88 -16.16 -4.50
CA ASN A 50 12.48 -16.91 -3.30
C ASN A 50 10.99 -17.28 -3.37
N ASP A 51 10.52 -18.06 -2.41
CA ASP A 51 9.10 -18.41 -2.28
C ASP A 51 8.23 -17.14 -2.13
N PRO A 52 7.28 -16.88 -3.06
CA PRO A 52 6.39 -15.72 -2.98
C PRO A 52 5.57 -15.66 -1.68
N GLU A 53 5.22 -16.81 -1.09
CA GLU A 53 4.43 -16.87 0.13
C GLU A 53 5.16 -16.22 1.33
N LEU A 54 6.49 -16.14 1.29
CA LEU A 54 7.29 -15.49 2.31
C LEU A 54 6.95 -13.99 2.46
N TRP A 55 6.63 -13.30 1.36
CA TRP A 55 6.23 -11.88 1.39
C TRP A 55 4.83 -11.66 1.98
N PHE A 56 4.01 -12.71 2.08
CA PHE A 56 2.67 -12.67 2.67
C PHE A 56 2.60 -13.45 3.99
N ALA A 57 3.77 -13.76 4.57
CA ALA A 57 3.86 -14.66 5.70
C ALA A 57 3.04 -14.20 6.93
N GLU A 58 2.47 -15.18 7.62
CA GLU A 58 1.70 -14.89 8.82
C GLU A 58 2.57 -14.61 10.04
N GLN A 59 3.67 -15.34 10.13
CA GLN A 59 4.55 -15.38 11.30
C GLN A 59 5.50 -14.19 11.28
N SER A 60 5.64 -13.51 12.42
CA SER A 60 6.49 -12.31 12.52
C SER A 60 7.95 -12.57 12.14
N THR A 61 8.49 -13.74 12.45
CA THR A 61 9.87 -14.12 12.09
C THR A 61 10.08 -14.18 10.58
N GLN A 62 9.11 -14.74 9.85
CA GLN A 62 9.13 -14.82 8.39
C GLN A 62 8.89 -13.45 7.74
N VAL A 63 8.04 -12.61 8.34
CA VAL A 63 7.88 -11.21 7.92
C VAL A 63 9.20 -10.44 8.03
N GLU A 64 9.91 -10.55 9.15
CA GLU A 64 11.22 -9.89 9.31
C GLU A 64 12.26 -10.47 8.34
N GLN A 65 12.22 -11.78 8.06
CA GLN A 65 13.05 -12.38 7.02
C GLN A 65 12.75 -11.79 5.63
N ALA A 66 11.48 -11.67 5.25
CA ALA A 66 11.07 -11.07 3.99
C ALA A 66 11.52 -9.60 3.89
N LYS A 67 11.37 -8.83 4.98
CA LYS A 67 11.86 -7.43 5.06
C LYS A 67 13.37 -7.39 4.83
N ALA A 68 14.14 -8.21 5.53
CA ALA A 68 15.60 -8.27 5.40
C ALA A 68 16.04 -8.62 3.97
N LEU A 69 15.39 -9.58 3.31
CA LEU A 69 15.64 -9.89 1.90
C LEU A 69 15.32 -8.70 1.00
N CYS A 70 14.22 -8.00 1.27
CA CYS A 70 13.77 -6.88 0.45
C CYS A 70 14.70 -5.66 0.52
N GLN A 71 15.41 -5.43 1.62
CA GLN A 71 16.35 -4.30 1.78
C GLN A 71 17.49 -4.30 0.74
N GLY A 72 17.89 -5.46 0.22
CA GLY A 72 18.90 -5.57 -0.84
C GLY A 72 18.37 -5.35 -2.26
N CYS A 73 17.05 -5.15 -2.43
CA CYS A 73 16.42 -5.05 -3.74
C CYS A 73 16.69 -3.68 -4.40
N PRO A 74 17.07 -3.62 -5.70
CA PRO A 74 17.29 -2.33 -6.38
C PRO A 74 16.03 -1.47 -6.53
N LEU A 75 14.84 -2.04 -6.28
CA LEU A 75 13.55 -1.38 -6.46
C LEU A 75 12.86 -0.98 -5.14
N VAL A 76 13.55 -1.00 -3.99
CA VAL A 76 12.94 -0.76 -2.65
C VAL A 76 12.03 0.47 -2.67
N ALA A 77 12.56 1.63 -3.08
CA ALA A 77 11.83 2.90 -3.04
C ALA A 77 10.60 2.91 -3.96
N GLY A 78 10.74 2.44 -5.20
CA GLY A 78 9.62 2.40 -6.16
C GLY A 78 8.56 1.35 -5.78
N CYS A 79 8.99 0.22 -5.25
CA CYS A 79 8.11 -0.84 -4.76
C CYS A 79 7.27 -0.35 -3.57
N LEU A 80 7.90 0.34 -2.60
CA LEU A 80 7.21 0.94 -1.46
C LEU A 80 6.22 2.01 -1.91
N ALA A 81 6.64 2.95 -2.77
CA ALA A 81 5.78 4.00 -3.28
C ALA A 81 4.54 3.45 -3.99
N GLY A 82 4.72 2.45 -4.86
CA GLY A 82 3.60 1.81 -5.54
C GLY A 82 2.67 1.04 -4.61
N ALA A 83 3.21 0.42 -3.54
CA ALA A 83 2.38 -0.26 -2.54
C ALA A 83 1.52 0.72 -1.72
N ILE A 84 2.08 1.90 -1.38
CA ILE A 84 1.34 2.99 -0.73
C ILE A 84 0.23 3.50 -1.64
N GLU A 85 0.52 3.76 -2.92
CA GLU A 85 -0.45 4.26 -3.90
C GLU A 85 -1.64 3.30 -4.07
N ARG A 86 -1.37 1.99 -4.11
CA ARG A 86 -2.41 0.96 -4.24
C ARG A 86 -3.09 0.60 -2.91
N GLN A 87 -2.62 1.17 -1.80
CA GLN A 87 -3.07 0.83 -0.45
C GLN A 87 -3.04 -0.69 -0.21
N GLU A 88 -1.90 -1.32 -0.53
CA GLU A 88 -1.76 -2.77 -0.42
C GLU A 88 -2.19 -3.25 0.98
N PRO A 89 -3.19 -4.15 1.07
CA PRO A 89 -3.82 -4.44 2.35
C PRO A 89 -2.90 -5.20 3.30
N TRP A 90 -1.95 -5.96 2.76
CA TRP A 90 -1.05 -6.81 3.53
C TRP A 90 0.25 -7.14 2.79
N GLY A 91 1.20 -7.70 3.54
CA GLY A 91 2.43 -8.27 3.01
C GLY A 91 3.62 -7.32 3.13
N VAL A 92 4.79 -7.80 2.72
CA VAL A 92 6.03 -7.02 2.71
C VAL A 92 6.22 -6.36 1.35
N TRP A 93 6.41 -5.05 1.34
CA TRP A 93 6.59 -4.25 0.14
C TRP A 93 7.69 -3.22 0.39
N GLY A 94 8.69 -3.18 -0.50
CA GLY A 94 9.80 -2.23 -0.38
C GLY A 94 10.46 -2.17 1.00
N GLY A 95 10.64 -3.32 1.64
CA GLY A 95 11.30 -3.44 2.95
C GLY A 95 10.40 -3.22 4.16
N GLU A 96 9.13 -2.86 3.95
CA GLU A 96 8.16 -2.56 5.00
C GLU A 96 7.02 -3.57 5.00
N VAL A 97 6.38 -3.78 6.16
CA VAL A 97 5.19 -4.66 6.25
C VAL A 97 3.91 -3.82 6.32
N PHE A 98 2.94 -4.19 5.51
CA PHE A 98 1.61 -3.60 5.47
C PHE A 98 0.63 -4.43 6.28
N VAL A 99 -0.23 -3.74 7.03
CA VAL A 99 -1.38 -4.30 7.74
C VAL A 99 -2.54 -3.31 7.58
N ASP A 100 -3.66 -3.78 7.04
CA ASP A 100 -4.86 -2.98 6.76
C ASP A 100 -4.55 -1.72 5.93
N GLY A 101 -3.66 -1.84 4.95
CA GLY A 101 -3.28 -0.73 4.06
C GLY A 101 -2.26 0.25 4.64
N ALA A 102 -1.80 0.03 5.88
CA ALA A 102 -0.83 0.90 6.56
C ALA A 102 0.51 0.20 6.78
N VAL A 103 1.60 0.96 6.63
CA VAL A 103 2.94 0.51 7.02
C VAL A 103 3.02 0.41 8.54
N VAL A 104 3.43 -0.75 9.05
CA VAL A 104 3.67 -0.98 10.47
C VAL A 104 5.10 -1.47 10.70
N ALA A 105 5.72 -1.07 11.81
CA ALA A 105 7.11 -1.42 12.08
C ALA A 105 7.33 -2.95 12.21
N ARG A 106 6.35 -3.64 12.80
CA ARG A 106 6.34 -5.10 12.98
C ARG A 106 4.92 -5.64 12.95
N LYS A 107 4.73 -6.80 12.34
CA LYS A 107 3.47 -7.52 12.42
C LYS A 107 3.26 -8.06 13.85
N ARG A 108 2.12 -7.76 14.46
CA ARG A 108 1.78 -8.29 15.78
C ARG A 108 1.44 -9.77 15.70
N GLY A 109 1.83 -10.54 16.72
CA GLY A 109 1.36 -11.91 16.88
C GLY A 109 -0.16 -11.98 17.09
N ARG A 110 -0.74 -13.16 16.81
CA ARG A 110 -2.14 -13.45 17.13
C ARG A 110 -2.39 -13.30 18.63
N GLY A 111 -3.57 -12.81 18.99
CA GLY A 111 -4.03 -12.69 20.37
C GLY A 111 -4.50 -11.29 20.75
N ARG A 112 -5.07 -11.20 21.95
CA ARG A 112 -5.51 -9.93 22.54
C ARG A 112 -4.28 -9.01 22.71
N PRO A 113 -4.37 -7.72 22.34
CA PRO A 113 -3.32 -6.76 22.64
C PRO A 113 -2.98 -6.80 24.13
N SER A 114 -1.70 -6.62 24.46
CA SER A 114 -1.33 -6.48 25.88
C SER A 114 -1.96 -5.21 26.45
N LYS A 115 -2.25 -5.19 27.76
CA LYS A 115 -2.78 -3.98 28.41
C LYS A 115 -1.85 -2.77 28.20
N ALA A 116 -0.53 -3.00 28.21
CA ALA A 116 0.48 -1.96 27.98
C ALA A 116 0.37 -1.36 26.55
N GLU A 117 0.18 -2.19 25.54
CA GLU A 117 0.04 -1.74 24.14
C GLU A 117 -1.27 -0.96 23.92
N VAL A 118 -2.36 -1.38 24.56
CA VAL A 118 -3.63 -0.62 24.54
C VAL A 118 -3.44 0.76 25.17
N LEU A 119 -2.79 0.82 26.33
CA LEU A 119 -2.53 2.08 27.02
C LEU A 119 -1.60 3.00 26.21
N ALA A 120 -0.59 2.45 25.54
CA ALA A 120 0.30 3.22 24.65
C ALA A 120 -0.48 3.86 23.48
N ARG A 121 -1.33 3.07 22.78
CA ARG A 121 -2.19 3.61 21.70
C ARG A 121 -3.15 4.69 22.21
N GLN A 122 -3.76 4.49 23.37
CA GLN A 122 -4.65 5.47 23.97
C GLN A 122 -3.90 6.77 24.33
N ALA A 123 -2.69 6.66 24.88
CA ALA A 123 -1.86 7.82 25.19
C ALA A 123 -1.41 8.58 23.93
N GLU A 124 -1.04 7.87 22.86
CA GLU A 124 -0.72 8.47 21.55
C GLU A 124 -1.92 9.20 20.95
N GLU A 125 -3.10 8.59 20.99
CA GLU A 125 -4.33 9.21 20.49
C GLU A 125 -4.76 10.42 21.34
N GLN A 126 -4.62 10.32 22.67
CA GLN A 126 -4.84 11.44 23.58
C GLN A 126 -3.86 12.59 23.33
N ALA A 127 -2.58 12.29 23.09
CA ALA A 127 -1.57 13.28 22.75
C ALA A 127 -1.88 13.96 21.40
N ALA A 128 -2.30 13.18 20.39
CA ALA A 128 -2.72 13.71 19.10
C ALA A 128 -3.98 14.60 19.22
N ARG A 129 -4.98 14.19 20.01
CA ARG A 129 -6.18 14.99 20.32
C ARG A 129 -5.85 16.28 21.07
N ALA A 130 -4.98 16.21 22.08
CA ALA A 130 -4.52 17.38 22.83
C ALA A 130 -3.75 18.37 21.93
N ALA A 131 -2.91 17.86 21.02
CA ALA A 131 -2.20 18.68 20.03
C ALA A 131 -3.14 19.31 19.00
N ALA A 132 -4.29 18.68 18.71
CA ALA A 132 -5.32 19.23 17.84
C ALA A 132 -6.20 20.32 18.51
N GLY A 133 -6.04 20.57 19.82
CA GLY A 133 -6.67 21.68 20.52
C GLY A 133 -8.18 21.54 20.76
N GLU A 134 -8.75 20.33 20.77
CA GLU A 134 -10.15 20.13 21.19
C GLU A 134 -10.24 20.30 22.72
N PRO A 135 -10.96 21.32 23.24
CA PRO A 135 -11.14 21.47 24.67
C PRO A 135 -12.03 20.34 25.18
N GLU A 136 -11.55 19.67 26.24
CA GLU A 136 -12.23 18.62 26.97
C GLU A 136 -13.66 19.07 27.33
N ALA A 137 -14.68 18.46 26.73
CA ALA A 137 -16.05 18.64 27.18
C ALA A 137 -16.16 17.99 28.56
N SER A 138 -16.12 18.85 29.59
CA SER A 138 -16.34 18.53 30.99
C SER A 138 -17.43 17.49 31.15
N VAL A 139 -17.06 16.26 31.53
CA VAL A 139 -18.00 15.28 32.04
C VAL A 139 -18.39 15.75 33.43
N SER A 140 -19.40 16.63 33.49
CA SER A 140 -20.10 16.95 34.74
C SER A 140 -20.75 15.68 35.26
N ALA A 141 -20.23 15.17 36.37
CA ALA A 141 -20.93 14.21 37.20
C ALA A 141 -22.22 14.87 37.72
N SER A 142 -23.35 14.59 37.08
CA SER A 142 -24.65 14.81 37.70
C SER A 142 -24.94 13.64 38.65
N SER A 143 -24.53 13.82 39.90
CA SER A 143 -25.24 13.24 41.04
C SER A 143 -26.66 13.80 41.04
N ALA A 144 -27.65 12.93 40.96
CA ALA A 144 -29.03 13.24 41.30
C ALA A 144 -29.42 12.36 42.49
N ALA A 145 -29.94 13.05 43.49
CA ALA A 145 -30.37 12.60 44.81
C ALA A 145 -31.62 11.71 44.77
#